data_AF-A0A5C5XRI1-F1
#
_entry.id   AF-A0A5C5XRI1-F1
#
_cell.length_a   1.000
_cell.length_b   1.000
_cell.length_c   1.000
_cell.angle_alpha   90.00
_cell.angle_beta   90.00
_cell.angle_gamma   90.00
#
_symmetry.space_group_name_H-M   'P 1'
#
loop_
_entity.id
_entity.type
_entity.pdbx_description
1 polymer ?
#
loop_
_entity_poly.entity_id
_entity_poly.type
_entity_poly.pdbx_seq_one_letter_code
_entity_poly.pdbx_strand_id
1 'polypeptide(L)'
;MEKDAPNPYSATPGMAPQRGLFSEHATLLRRGFLFRVIDIHEPFVGQLTYSGWWFRQTVEIDGQSHWFEISWLKIHSQLEFTLPAWISVDPAWGDLENRQVSIEISFSRGLTIRRFRIWMAGRILYDEIN
;
A
#
# COMPACT_ATOMS: atom_id res chain seq x y z
N MET A 1 4.98 46.51 -22.57
CA MET A 1 4.22 45.98 -21.43
C MET A 1 3.48 44.75 -21.92
N GLU A 2 3.82 43.61 -21.32
CA GLU A 2 3.45 42.24 -21.68
C GLU A 2 1.95 41.97 -21.67
N LYS A 3 1.58 40.88 -22.37
CA LYS A 3 0.63 39.94 -21.78
C LYS A 3 1.12 38.52 -22.04
N ASP A 4 1.65 37.90 -20.98
CA ASP A 4 2.00 36.48 -20.91
C ASP A 4 0.81 35.61 -21.36
N ALA A 5 0.99 34.90 -22.47
CA ALA A 5 0.07 33.83 -22.85
C ALA A 5 0.41 32.58 -22.01
N PRO A 6 -0.57 31.94 -21.35
CA PRO A 6 -0.30 30.75 -20.56
C PRO A 6 0.19 29.60 -21.46
N ASN A 7 1.34 29.03 -21.11
CA ASN A 7 1.95 27.92 -21.83
C ASN A 7 1.00 26.69 -21.82
N PRO A 8 0.56 26.19 -22.99
CA PRO A 8 -0.35 25.04 -23.09
C PRO A 8 0.29 23.71 -22.67
N TYR A 9 1.62 23.69 -22.48
CA TYR A 9 2.38 22.54 -21.97
C TYR A 9 2.75 22.68 -20.48
N SER A 10 2.24 23.70 -19.78
CA SER A 10 2.45 23.81 -18.34
C SER A 10 1.85 22.60 -17.65
N ALA A 11 2.67 21.90 -16.85
CA ALA A 11 2.22 20.78 -16.05
C ALA A 11 1.02 21.19 -15.20
N THR A 12 -0.07 20.43 -15.28
CA THR A 12 -1.22 20.61 -14.40
C THR A 12 -0.70 20.62 -12.96
N PRO A 13 -0.96 21.67 -12.16
CA PRO A 13 -0.54 21.68 -10.77
C PRO A 13 -1.10 20.42 -10.13
N GLY A 14 -0.19 19.57 -9.65
CA GLY A 14 -0.52 18.27 -9.10
C GLY A 14 -1.67 18.42 -8.12
N MET A 15 -2.78 17.72 -8.39
CA MET A 15 -3.98 17.72 -7.58
C MET A 15 -3.54 17.62 -6.12
N ALA A 16 -3.94 18.58 -5.29
CA ALA A 16 -3.59 18.56 -3.88
C ALA A 16 -3.99 17.18 -3.32
N PRO A 17 -3.10 16.45 -2.64
CA PRO A 17 -3.42 15.14 -2.10
C PRO A 17 -4.61 15.31 -1.17
N GLN A 18 -5.79 14.91 -1.64
CA GLN A 18 -6.96 14.81 -0.79
C GLN A 18 -6.68 13.65 0.14
N ARG A 19 -6.84 13.87 1.45
CA ARG A 19 -6.86 12.80 2.44
C ARG A 19 -8.08 11.94 2.15
N GLY A 20 -7.89 10.93 1.31
CA GLY A 20 -8.86 9.91 0.98
C GLY A 20 -8.38 8.59 1.58
N LEU A 21 -9.32 7.87 2.18
CA LEU A 21 -9.15 6.47 2.55
C LEU A 21 -10.12 5.68 1.68
N PHE A 22 -9.59 4.81 0.81
CA PHE A 22 -10.38 3.80 0.13
C PHE A 22 -10.26 2.51 0.95
N SER A 23 -11.27 2.26 1.80
CA SER A 23 -11.29 1.24 2.85
C SER A 23 -12.52 0.34 2.79
N GLU A 24 -13.18 0.21 1.64
CA GLU A 24 -14.43 -0.58 1.53
C GLU A 24 -14.25 -2.02 2.02
N HIS A 25 -13.03 -2.56 1.90
CA HIS A 25 -12.70 -3.96 2.21
C HIS A 25 -11.66 -4.12 3.34
N ALA A 26 -11.16 -3.02 3.90
CA ALA A 26 -10.15 -3.05 4.95
C ALA A 26 -10.11 -1.76 5.79
N THR A 27 -9.89 -1.85 7.09
CA THR A 27 -9.83 -0.73 8.03
C THR A 27 -8.41 -0.50 8.58
N LEU A 28 -7.98 0.76 8.65
CA LEU A 28 -6.73 1.13 9.32
C LEU A 28 -6.89 1.05 10.85
N LEU A 29 -6.21 0.09 11.49
CA LEU A 29 -6.22 -0.02 12.96
C LEU A 29 -5.15 0.86 13.60
N ARG A 30 -3.93 0.86 13.04
CA ARG A 30 -2.80 1.60 13.61
C ARG A 30 -1.86 2.09 12.52
N ARG A 31 -1.34 3.30 12.71
CA ARG A 31 -0.29 3.89 11.88
C ARG A 31 0.85 4.45 12.70
N GLY A 32 2.04 4.47 12.11
CA GLY A 32 3.23 5.09 12.66
C GLY A 32 4.24 5.43 11.56
N PHE A 33 5.43 5.88 11.99
CA PHE A 33 6.57 5.99 11.09
C PHE A 33 6.95 4.60 10.56
N LEU A 34 6.97 4.44 9.23
CA LEU A 34 7.25 3.15 8.56
C LEU A 34 6.45 1.96 9.11
N PHE A 35 5.20 2.19 9.54
CA PHE A 35 4.42 1.15 10.21
C PHE A 35 2.92 1.28 9.92
N ARG A 36 2.26 0.17 9.56
CA ARG A 36 0.81 0.09 9.35
C ARG A 36 0.27 -1.23 9.90
N VAL A 37 -0.91 -1.17 10.51
CA VAL A 37 -1.74 -2.33 10.85
C VAL A 37 -3.11 -2.09 10.23
N ILE A 38 -3.49 -3.00 9.33
CA ILE A 38 -4.69 -2.91 8.51
C ILE A 38 -5.48 -4.20 8.76
N ASP A 39 -6.72 -4.04 9.20
CA ASP A 39 -7.67 -5.14 9.36
C ASP A 39 -8.39 -5.33 8.04
N ILE A 40 -8.30 -6.51 7.45
CA ILE A 40 -8.92 -6.83 6.17
C ILE A 40 -10.14 -7.69 6.45
N HIS A 41 -11.30 -7.27 5.97
CA HIS A 41 -12.55 -8.03 6.09
C HIS A 41 -12.97 -8.68 4.78
N GLU A 42 -12.54 -8.14 3.64
CA GLU A 42 -12.73 -8.71 2.31
C GLU A 42 -11.48 -8.47 1.43
N PRO A 43 -11.15 -9.36 0.47
CA PRO A 43 -11.76 -10.66 0.17
C PRO A 43 -11.34 -11.79 1.09
N PHE A 44 -10.44 -11.54 2.03
CA PHE A 44 -10.07 -12.49 3.06
C PHE A 44 -10.12 -11.78 4.41
N VAL A 45 -10.31 -12.55 5.47
CA VAL A 45 -10.27 -12.02 6.83
C VAL A 45 -8.87 -12.18 7.38
N GLY A 46 -8.27 -11.11 7.86
CA GLY A 46 -6.96 -11.16 8.51
C GLY A 46 -6.35 -9.79 8.75
N GLN A 47 -5.38 -9.73 9.65
CA GLN A 47 -4.69 -8.49 9.99
C GLN A 47 -3.33 -8.41 9.28
N LEU A 48 -3.21 -7.48 8.33
CA LEU A 48 -1.95 -7.17 7.67
C LEU A 48 -1.14 -6.16 8.47
N THR A 49 0.11 -6.49 8.75
CA THR A 49 1.07 -5.61 9.42
C THR A 49 2.27 -5.35 8.51
N TYR A 50 2.53 -4.08 8.24
CA TYR A 50 3.76 -3.61 7.60
C TYR A 50 4.65 -2.93 8.64
N SER A 51 5.94 -3.29 8.65
CA SER A 51 6.98 -2.63 9.45
C SER A 51 8.24 -2.42 8.63
N GLY A 52 8.81 -1.21 8.65
CA GLY A 52 10.07 -0.86 8.00
C GLY A 52 11.19 -0.48 8.99
N TRP A 53 11.13 -0.95 10.24
CA TRP A 53 12.11 -0.59 11.27
C TRP A 53 13.47 -1.26 11.00
N TRP A 54 14.54 -0.50 11.20
CA TRP A 54 15.93 -0.95 11.35
C TRP A 54 16.47 -1.54 10.05
N PHE A 55 16.12 -0.89 8.92
CA PHE A 55 16.53 -1.33 7.59
C PHE A 55 15.96 -2.71 7.21
N ARG A 56 15.01 -3.23 8.00
CA ARG A 56 14.27 -4.46 7.75
C ARG A 56 12.82 -4.08 7.46
N GLN A 57 12.36 -4.44 6.27
CA GLN A 57 10.96 -4.35 5.92
C GLN A 57 10.31 -5.72 6.07
N THR A 58 9.14 -5.78 6.69
CA THR A 58 8.32 -6.99 6.80
C THR A 58 6.88 -6.71 6.42
N VAL A 59 6.26 -7.76 5.91
CA VAL A 59 4.81 -7.88 5.78
C VAL A 59 4.38 -9.16 6.45
N GLU A 60 3.48 -9.02 7.41
CA GLU A 60 2.91 -10.11 8.17
C GLU A 60 1.40 -10.14 7.99
N ILE A 61 0.80 -11.32 7.95
CA ILE A 61 -0.66 -11.52 8.05
C ILE A 61 -0.89 -12.40 9.27
N ASP A 62 -1.73 -11.95 10.19
CA ASP A 62 -2.01 -12.63 11.46
C ASP A 62 -0.74 -13.03 12.22
N GLY A 63 0.28 -12.17 12.16
CA GLY A 63 1.59 -12.37 12.81
C GLY A 63 2.53 -13.35 12.10
N GLN A 64 2.15 -13.90 10.94
CA GLN A 64 3.03 -14.74 10.12
C GLN A 64 3.69 -13.92 9.01
N SER A 65 5.01 -14.01 8.91
CA SER A 65 5.79 -13.30 7.89
C SER A 65 5.58 -13.89 6.51
N HIS A 66 5.06 -13.09 5.58
CA HIS A 66 4.87 -13.47 4.17
C HIS A 66 5.85 -12.80 3.22
N TRP A 67 6.46 -11.70 3.67
CA TRP A 67 7.51 -11.03 2.93
C TRP A 67 8.47 -10.36 3.89
N PHE A 68 9.76 -10.40 3.60
CA PHE A 68 10.73 -9.56 4.27
C PHE A 68 11.90 -9.23 3.36
N GLU A 69 12.55 -8.10 3.64
CA GLU A 69 13.79 -7.72 3.01
C GLU A 69 14.64 -6.92 4.01
N ILE A 70 15.96 -7.09 3.95
CA ILE A 70 16.93 -6.34 4.75
C ILE A 70 17.82 -5.58 3.78
N SER A 71 17.80 -4.24 3.88
CA SER A 71 18.59 -3.38 2.99
C SER A 71 19.04 -2.12 3.72
N TRP A 72 20.36 -1.99 3.87
CA TRP A 72 20.99 -0.82 4.49
C TRP A 72 20.97 0.43 3.60
N LEU A 73 20.78 0.25 2.30
CA LEU A 73 20.93 1.30 1.29
C LEU A 73 19.58 1.85 0.79
N LYS A 74 18.52 1.04 0.89
CA LYS A 74 17.25 1.35 0.24
C LYS A 74 16.07 0.87 1.08
N ILE A 75 15.02 1.69 1.12
CA ILE A 75 13.69 1.25 1.51
C ILE A 75 12.87 1.00 0.24
N HIS A 76 12.25 -0.15 0.16
CA HIS A 76 11.52 -0.65 -1.00
C HIS A 76 10.10 -0.07 -0.97
N SER A 77 9.75 0.60 -2.07
CA SER A 77 8.43 1.20 -2.29
C SER A 77 7.44 0.23 -2.93
N GLN A 78 7.89 -0.95 -3.33
CA GLN A 78 7.08 -1.99 -3.95
C GLN A 78 7.44 -3.32 -3.30
N LEU A 79 6.42 -4.04 -2.85
CA LEU A 79 6.54 -5.33 -2.20
C LEU A 79 5.55 -6.27 -2.88
N GLU A 80 5.96 -7.50 -3.17
CA GLU A 80 5.09 -8.49 -3.82
C GLU A 80 5.25 -9.83 -3.12
N PHE A 81 4.13 -10.47 -2.83
CA PHE A 81 4.09 -11.81 -2.22
C PHE A 81 2.81 -12.53 -2.61
N THR A 82 2.79 -13.83 -2.37
CA THR A 82 1.61 -14.67 -2.65
C THR A 82 0.95 -15.04 -1.33
N LEU A 83 -0.38 -14.86 -1.25
CA LEU A 83 -1.12 -15.34 -0.08
C LEU A 83 -1.02 -16.87 0.01
N PRO A 84 -0.69 -17.42 1.18
CA PRO A 84 -0.55 -18.86 1.34
C PRO A 84 -1.90 -19.57 1.19
N ALA A 85 -1.88 -20.80 0.67
CA ALA A 85 -3.06 -21.55 0.27
C ALA A 85 -4.17 -21.64 1.34
N TRP A 86 -3.80 -21.64 2.62
CA TRP A 86 -4.70 -21.78 3.76
C TRP A 86 -5.56 -20.55 4.06
N ILE A 87 -5.24 -19.36 3.53
CA ILE A 87 -6.12 -18.18 3.64
C ILE A 87 -7.29 -18.36 2.67
N SER A 88 -8.52 -18.30 3.14
CA SER A 88 -9.69 -18.34 2.25
C SER A 88 -9.88 -16.97 1.61
N VAL A 89 -10.03 -16.94 0.28
CA VAL A 89 -10.25 -15.72 -0.51
C VAL A 89 -11.61 -15.84 -1.18
N ASP A 90 -12.43 -14.80 -1.11
CA ASP A 90 -13.72 -14.74 -1.80
C ASP A 90 -13.52 -14.91 -3.33
N PRO A 91 -14.15 -15.93 -3.96
CA PRO A 91 -14.14 -16.12 -5.40
C PRO A 91 -14.64 -14.91 -6.21
N ALA A 92 -15.49 -14.04 -5.65
CA ALA A 92 -16.03 -12.87 -6.34
C ALA A 92 -14.97 -11.78 -6.62
N TRP A 93 -13.81 -11.87 -5.96
CA TRP A 93 -12.77 -10.86 -6.04
C TRP A 93 -11.83 -11.02 -7.25
N GLY A 94 -11.92 -12.12 -7.99
CA GLY A 94 -11.14 -12.36 -9.20
C GLY A 94 -10.76 -13.82 -9.38
N ASP A 95 -9.74 -14.04 -10.21
CA ASP A 95 -9.15 -15.36 -10.41
C ASP A 95 -8.62 -15.91 -9.08
N LEU A 96 -9.27 -16.94 -8.53
CA LEU A 96 -8.87 -17.65 -7.31
C LEU A 96 -7.43 -18.17 -7.37
N GLU A 97 -6.90 -18.40 -8.58
CA GLU A 97 -5.52 -18.80 -8.80
C GLU A 97 -4.55 -17.61 -8.63
N ASN A 98 -5.02 -16.39 -8.88
CA ASN A 98 -4.22 -15.17 -8.73
C ASN A 98 -4.26 -14.65 -7.28
N ARG A 99 -3.47 -15.29 -6.44
CA ARG A 99 -3.28 -14.95 -5.02
C ARG A 99 -2.14 -13.96 -4.78
N GLN A 100 -1.71 -13.25 -5.81
CA GLN A 100 -0.64 -12.27 -5.70
C GLN A 100 -1.17 -11.00 -5.02
N VAL A 101 -0.45 -10.56 -3.99
CA VAL A 101 -0.65 -9.30 -3.30
C VAL A 101 0.56 -8.43 -3.57
N SER A 102 0.30 -7.16 -3.92
CA SER A 102 1.34 -6.16 -4.03
C SER A 102 1.04 -4.97 -3.12
N ILE A 103 2.08 -4.42 -2.52
CA ILE A 103 2.01 -3.23 -1.68
C ILE A 103 2.87 -2.16 -2.33
N GLU A 104 2.25 -1.00 -2.56
CA GLU A 104 2.91 0.19 -3.09
C GLU A 104 2.97 1.27 -2.02
N ILE A 105 4.15 1.81 -1.78
CA ILE A 105 4.41 2.80 -0.75
C ILE A 105 5.08 4.01 -1.38
N SER A 106 4.44 5.17 -1.25
CA SER A 106 5.06 6.46 -1.59
C SER A 106 5.63 7.09 -0.33
N PHE A 107 6.94 7.35 -0.31
CA PHE A 107 7.62 7.99 0.81
C PHE A 107 7.84 9.49 0.57
N SER A 108 7.85 10.26 1.64
CA SER A 108 8.43 11.60 1.66
C SER A 108 9.97 11.51 1.68
N ARG A 109 10.65 12.65 1.49
CA ARG A 109 12.11 12.73 1.67
C ARG A 109 12.56 12.31 3.08
N GLY A 110 11.71 12.49 4.09
CA GLY A 110 11.95 12.07 5.47
C GLY A 110 11.46 10.65 5.78
N LEU A 111 11.23 9.83 4.75
CA LEU A 111 10.74 8.44 4.87
C LEU A 111 9.36 8.29 5.52
N THR A 112 8.60 9.38 5.65
CA THR A 112 7.20 9.29 6.07
C THR A 112 6.37 8.70 4.94
N ILE A 113 5.51 7.73 5.25
CA ILE A 113 4.56 7.17 4.29
C ILE A 113 3.53 8.24 3.90
N ARG A 114 3.55 8.68 2.64
CA ARG A 114 2.58 9.61 2.03
C ARG A 114 1.39 8.87 1.43
N ARG A 115 1.63 7.71 0.83
CA ARG A 115 0.58 6.84 0.31
C ARG A 115 0.93 5.39 0.59
N PHE A 116 -0.07 4.60 0.98
CA PHE A 116 0.07 3.17 1.20
C PHE A 116 -1.08 2.47 0.48
N ARG A 117 -0.75 1.69 -0.54
CA ARG A 117 -1.74 0.97 -1.34
C ARG A 117 -1.48 -0.52 -1.30
N ILE A 118 -2.54 -1.30 -1.12
CA ILE A 118 -2.53 -2.75 -1.23
C ILE A 118 -3.36 -3.12 -2.45
N TRP A 119 -2.80 -3.96 -3.30
CA TRP A 119 -3.46 -4.55 -4.43
C TRP A 119 -3.55 -6.06 -4.24
N MET A 120 -4.63 -6.62 -4.75
CA MET A 120 -4.80 -8.07 -4.86
C MET A 120 -5.56 -8.37 -6.14
N ALA A 121 -5.10 -9.37 -6.91
CA ALA A 121 -5.72 -9.77 -8.17
C ALA A 121 -6.01 -8.59 -9.13
N GLY A 122 -5.12 -7.58 -9.15
CA GLY A 122 -5.26 -6.37 -9.97
C GLY A 122 -6.28 -5.35 -9.48
N ARG A 123 -6.90 -5.55 -8.31
CA ARG A 123 -7.85 -4.62 -7.67
C ARG A 123 -7.24 -3.95 -6.46
N ILE A 124 -7.69 -2.73 -6.15
CA ILE A 124 -7.27 -2.02 -4.94
C ILE A 124 -8.03 -2.60 -3.75
N LEU A 125 -7.29 -3.19 -2.82
CA LEU A 125 -7.81 -3.69 -1.55
C LEU A 125 -7.84 -2.59 -0.49
N TYR A 126 -6.83 -1.72 -0.50
CA TYR A 126 -6.72 -0.61 0.43
C TYR A 126 -5.90 0.51 -0.19
N ASP A 127 -6.31 1.77 -0.01
CA ASP A 127 -5.53 2.93 -0.43
C ASP A 127 -5.66 4.08 0.58
N GLU A 128 -4.53 4.43 1.19
CA GLU A 128 -4.42 5.49 2.18
C GLU A 128 -3.55 6.62 1.63
N ILE A 129 -4.05 7.86 1.66
CA ILE A 129 -3.30 9.08 1.31
C ILE A 129 -3.21 10.00 2.55
N ASN A 130 -2.00 10.38 2.96
CA ASN A 130 -1.72 11.18 4.17
C ASN A 130 -1.39 12.66 3.90
#